data_AF-A0AA51GU25-F1
#
_entry.id   AF-A0AA51GU25-F1
#
_cell.length_a   1.000
_cell.length_b   1.000
_cell.length_c   1.000
_cell.angle_alpha   90.00
_cell.angle_beta   90.00
_cell.angle_gamma   90.00
#
_symmetry.space_group_name_H-M   'P 1'
#
loop_
_entity.id
_entity.type
_entity.pdbx_description
1 polymer ?
#
loop_
_entity_poly.entity_id
_entity_poly.type
_entity_poly.pdbx_seq_one_letter_code
_entity_poly.pdbx_strand_id
1 'polypeptide(L)'
;MPRLRWVLLAIVLSLIAAIMGTAYIVELREVHRLSALVDKRMALLMQKSQIIQEYKEKIEFYKTPEGMAHLARDQYNLVFPGEKIYKIVVTSDDILPEKKQ
;
A
#
# COMPACT_ATOMS: atom_id res chain seq x y z
N MET A 1 56.53 -18.61 -29.88
CA MET A 1 56.40 -19.40 -28.64
C MET A 1 56.25 -18.43 -27.48
N PRO A 2 55.13 -18.44 -26.73
CA PRO A 2 54.96 -17.54 -25.60
C PRO A 2 56.08 -17.81 -24.59
N ARG A 3 56.84 -16.77 -24.23
CA ARG A 3 57.90 -16.92 -23.23
C ARG A 3 57.25 -17.23 -21.89
N LEU A 4 57.75 -18.25 -21.18
CA LEU A 4 57.21 -18.75 -19.91
C LEU A 4 56.93 -17.62 -18.89
N ARG A 5 57.76 -16.57 -18.88
CA ARG A 5 57.60 -15.37 -18.06
C ARG A 5 56.26 -14.65 -18.26
N TRP A 6 55.77 -14.55 -19.49
CA TRP A 6 54.49 -13.89 -19.79
C TRP A 6 53.28 -14.75 -19.41
N VAL A 7 53.39 -16.06 -19.57
CA VAL A 7 52.36 -17.00 -19.13
C VAL A 7 52.20 -16.94 -17.61
N LEU A 8 53.32 -16.93 -16.89
CA LEU A 8 53.32 -16.84 -15.43
C LEU A 8 52.75 -15.50 -14.95
N LEU A 9 53.11 -14.38 -15.61
CA LEU A 9 52.52 -13.07 -15.33
C LEU A 9 51.00 -13.05 -15.55
N ALA A 10 50.52 -13.59 -16.67
CA ALA A 10 49.09 -13.63 -16.97
C ALA A 10 48.30 -14.44 -15.95
N ILE A 11 48.84 -15.57 -15.48
CA ILE A 11 48.21 -16.40 -14.45
C ILE A 11 48.11 -15.64 -13.12
N VAL A 12 49.19 -14.99 -12.68
CA VAL A 12 49.20 -14.22 -11.42
C VAL A 12 48.22 -13.05 -11.51
N LEU A 13 48.21 -12.32 -12.62
CA LEU A 13 47.29 -11.20 -12.83
C LEU A 13 45.83 -11.67 -12.84
N SER A 14 45.55 -12.78 -13.51
CA SER A 14 44.22 -13.38 -13.56
C SER A 14 43.75 -13.84 -12.18
N LEU A 15 44.64 -14.38 -11.35
CA LEU A 15 44.31 -14.81 -9.99
C LEU A 15 43.93 -13.61 -9.12
N ILE A 16 44.70 -12.52 -9.17
CA ILE A 16 44.42 -11.28 -8.44
C ILE A 16 43.08 -10.70 -8.89
N ALA A 17 42.86 -10.61 -10.20
CA ALA A 17 41.61 -10.10 -10.75
C ALA A 17 40.40 -10.96 -10.34
N ALA A 18 40.55 -12.29 -10.28
CA ALA A 18 39.49 -13.19 -9.84
C ALA A 18 39.14 -13.00 -8.36
N ILE A 19 40.14 -12.89 -7.48
CA ILE A 19 39.93 -12.63 -6.05
C ILE A 19 39.25 -11.27 -5.85
N MET A 20 39.74 -10.24 -6.52
CA MET A 20 39.20 -8.88 -6.40
C MET A 20 37.78 -8.78 -6.96
N GLY A 21 37.54 -9.39 -8.13
CA GLY A 21 36.22 -9.41 -8.77
C GLY A 21 35.19 -10.17 -7.94
N THR A 22 35.55 -11.32 -7.36
CA THR A 22 34.64 -12.10 -6.51
C THR A 22 34.29 -11.35 -5.23
N ALA A 23 35.25 -10.72 -4.56
CA ALA A 23 34.99 -9.90 -3.37
C ALA A 23 34.05 -8.73 -3.70
N TYR A 24 34.31 -7.99 -4.79
CA TYR A 24 33.51 -6.84 -5.18
C TYR A 24 32.07 -7.21 -5.57
N ILE A 25 31.89 -8.34 -6.26
CA ILE A 25 30.55 -8.85 -6.61
C ILE A 25 29.75 -9.23 -5.37
N VAL A 26 30.39 -9.81 -4.34
CA VAL A 26 29.72 -10.17 -3.08
C VAL A 26 29.28 -8.91 -2.35
N GLU A 27 30.14 -7.91 -2.21
CA GLU A 27 29.81 -6.63 -1.56
C GLU A 27 28.67 -5.91 -2.28
N LEU A 28 28.69 -5.87 -3.61
CA LEU A 28 27.60 -5.27 -4.38
C LEU A 28 26.27 -5.99 -4.14
N ARG A 29 26.25 -7.32 -4.07
CA ARG A 29 25.01 -8.06 -3.76
C ARG A 29 24.46 -7.71 -2.39
N GLU A 30 25.33 -7.54 -1.39
CA GLU A 30 24.90 -7.14 -0.05
C GLU A 30 24.30 -5.73 -0.04
N VAL A 31 24.91 -4.78 -0.75
CA VAL A 31 24.38 -3.42 -0.91
C VAL A 31 23.02 -3.44 -1.59
N HIS A 32 22.86 -4.22 -2.67
CA HIS A 32 21.57 -4.36 -3.35
C HIS A 32 20.50 -4.99 -2.44
N ARG A 33 20.87 -6.00 -1.65
CA ARG A 33 19.95 -6.62 -0.67
C ARG A 33 19.53 -5.61 0.40
N LEU A 34 20.46 -4.79 0.87
CA LEU A 34 20.17 -3.77 1.89
C LEU A 34 19.28 -2.65 1.31
N SER A 35 19.59 -2.17 0.10
CA SER A 35 18.76 -1.19 -0.61
C SER A 35 17.33 -1.70 -0.79
N ALA A 36 17.17 -2.94 -1.25
CA ALA A 36 15.85 -3.52 -1.45
C ALA A 36 15.05 -3.64 -0.13
N LEU A 37 15.71 -3.83 1.01
CA LEU A 37 15.05 -3.83 2.31
C LEU A 37 14.62 -2.42 2.72
N VAL A 38 15.48 -1.42 2.49
CA VAL A 38 15.16 -0.01 2.73
C VAL A 38 13.99 0.45 1.87
N ASP A 39 13.98 0.11 0.58
CA ASP A 39 12.89 0.47 -0.34
C ASP A 39 11.56 -0.13 0.10
N LYS A 40 11.56 -1.39 0.55
CA LYS A 40 10.36 -2.02 1.11
C LYS A 40 9.84 -1.30 2.36
N ARG A 41 10.75 -0.88 3.24
CA ARG A 41 10.38 -0.12 4.45
C ARG A 41 9.85 1.26 4.08
N MET A 42 10.47 1.93 3.12
CA MET A 42 10.02 3.22 2.61
C MET A 42 8.60 3.12 2.02
N ALA A 43 8.35 2.12 1.16
CA ALA A 43 7.02 1.90 0.59
C ALA A 43 5.94 1.68 1.67
N LEU A 44 6.26 0.90 2.71
CA LEU A 44 5.37 0.68 3.84
C LEU A 44 5.11 1.98 4.63
N LEU A 45 6.13 2.80 4.83
CA LEU A 45 5.98 4.11 5.50
C LEU A 45 5.14 5.07 4.67
N MET A 46 5.33 5.11 3.35
CA MET A 46 4.53 5.93 2.45
C MET A 46 3.05 5.52 2.47
N GLN A 47 2.77 4.21 2.41
CA GLN A 47 1.39 3.70 2.50
C GLN A 47 0.73 4.09 3.83
N LYS A 48 1.44 3.95 4.95
CA LYS A 48 0.91 4.36 6.26
C LYS A 48 0.69 5.87 6.33
N SER A 49 1.58 6.67 5.75
CA SER A 49 1.46 8.12 5.71
C SER A 49 0.21 8.55 4.94
N GLN A 50 -0.06 7.92 3.79
CA GLN A 50 -1.28 8.18 3.00
C GLN A 50 -2.55 7.89 3.82
N ILE A 51 -2.60 6.74 4.49
CA ILE A 51 -3.74 6.38 5.35
C ILE A 51 -3.93 7.40 6.47
N ILE A 52 -2.85 7.84 7.12
CA ILE A 52 -2.93 8.87 8.17
C ILE A 52 -3.48 10.18 7.61
N GLN A 53 -3.07 10.56 6.39
CA GLN A 53 -3.55 11.77 5.75
C GLN A 53 -5.05 11.69 5.44
N GLU A 54 -5.53 10.57 4.91
CA GLU A 54 -6.96 10.34 4.68
C GLU A 54 -7.77 10.39 5.98
N TYR A 55 -7.26 9.79 7.07
CA TYR A 55 -7.93 9.87 8.36
C TYR A 55 -7.94 11.28 8.92
N LYS A 56 -6.86 12.05 8.76
CA LYS A 56 -6.83 13.46 9.18
C LYS A 56 -7.88 14.28 8.45
N GLU A 57 -7.99 14.11 7.13
CA GLU A 57 -8.99 14.81 6.32
C GLU A 57 -10.42 14.46 6.74
N LYS A 58 -10.70 13.17 6.99
CA LYS A 58 -12.00 12.72 7.52
C LYS A 58 -12.29 13.31 8.90
N ILE A 59 -11.31 13.30 9.81
CA ILE A 59 -11.47 13.89 11.15
C ILE A 59 -11.75 15.39 11.04
N GLU A 60 -11.06 16.10 10.16
CA GLU A 60 -11.27 17.53 9.94
C GLU A 60 -12.66 17.82 9.39
N PHE A 61 -13.12 17.03 8.41
CA PHE A 61 -14.47 17.12 7.88
C PHE A 61 -15.53 16.87 8.97
N TYR A 62 -15.41 15.77 9.73
CA TYR A 62 -16.36 15.44 10.80
C TYR A 62 -16.25 16.37 12.02
N LYS A 63 -15.20 17.18 12.15
CA LYS A 63 -15.13 18.20 13.20
C LYS A 63 -16.15 19.32 12.96
N THR A 64 -16.57 19.53 11.72
CA THR A 64 -17.58 20.54 11.38
C THR A 64 -18.99 20.07 11.75
N PRO A 65 -19.90 20.98 12.14
CA PRO A 65 -21.28 20.61 12.47
C PRO A 65 -22.02 19.98 11.29
N GLU A 66 -21.75 20.42 10.07
CA GLU A 66 -22.30 19.84 8.84
C GLU A 66 -21.76 18.43 8.59
N GLY A 67 -20.45 18.23 8.70
CA GLY A 67 -19.83 16.90 8.55
C GLY A 67 -20.33 15.90 9.60
N MET A 68 -20.50 16.33 10.85
CA MET A 68 -21.13 15.51 11.90
C MET A 68 -22.59 15.19 11.57
N ALA A 69 -23.36 16.13 11.05
CA ALA A 69 -24.74 15.88 10.63
C ALA A 69 -24.82 14.89 9.46
N HIS A 70 -23.88 14.95 8.51
CA HIS A 70 -23.75 13.96 7.45
C HIS A 70 -23.44 12.56 8.01
N LEU A 71 -22.47 12.44 8.92
CA LEU A 71 -22.14 11.17 9.56
C LEU A 71 -23.33 10.60 10.34
N ALA A 72 -24.03 11.44 11.10
CA ALA A 72 -25.20 11.07 11.88
C ALA A 72 -26.35 10.53 11.02
N ARG A 73 -26.57 11.13 9.85
CA ARG A 73 -27.56 10.66 8.87
C ARG A 73 -27.13 9.34 8.22
N ASP A 74 -25.92 9.28 7.68
CA ASP A 74 -25.50 8.13 6.86
C ASP A 74 -25.24 6.85 7.68
N GLN A 75 -24.65 6.97 8.88
CA GLN A 75 -24.35 5.79 9.72
C GLN A 75 -25.50 5.39 10.64
N TYR A 76 -26.27 6.36 11.12
CA TYR A 76 -27.21 6.14 12.22
C TYR A 76 -28.66 6.47 11.86
N ASN A 77 -28.93 6.91 10.61
CA ASN A 77 -30.24 7.37 10.16
C ASN A 77 -30.87 8.40 11.12
N LEU A 78 -30.04 9.21 11.77
CA LEU A 78 -30.50 10.27 12.66
C LEU A 78 -31.02 11.45 11.83
N VAL A 79 -32.11 12.05 12.29
CA VAL A 79 -32.75 13.21 11.65
C VAL A 79 -32.84 14.35 12.65
N PHE A 80 -32.83 15.58 12.14
CA PHE A 80 -33.05 16.74 13.00
C PHE A 80 -34.50 16.76 13.51
N PRO A 81 -34.74 17.34 14.70
CA PRO A 81 -36.09 17.51 15.22
C PRO A 81 -36.97 18.29 14.21
N GLY A 82 -38.09 17.69 13.80
CA GLY A 82 -39.04 18.32 12.87
C GLY A 82 -38.83 18.01 11.38
N GLU A 83 -37.83 17.21 11.01
CA GLU A 83 -37.69 16.72 9.63
C GLU A 83 -38.83 15.78 9.22
N LYS A 84 -39.33 15.96 7.99
CA LYS A 84 -40.35 15.07 7.39
C LYS A 84 -39.67 13.82 6.85
N ILE A 85 -40.02 12.67 7.39
CA ILE A 85 -39.53 11.37 6.94
C ILE A 85 -40.52 10.80 5.91
N TYR A 86 -40.04 10.50 4.71
CA TYR A 86 -40.84 9.86 3.67
C TYR A 86 -40.52 8.36 3.61
N LYS A 87 -41.55 7.53 3.68
CA LYS A 87 -41.42 6.08 3.43
C LYS A 87 -41.71 5.80 1.97
N ILE A 88 -40.70 5.39 1.22
CA ILE A 88 -40.91 4.90 -0.15
C ILE A 88 -41.48 3.49 -0.04
N VAL A 89 -42.72 3.31 -0.49
CA VAL A 89 -43.36 1.99 -0.59
C VAL A 89 -43.48 1.66 -2.07
N VAL A 90 -42.74 0.63 -2.50
CA VAL A 90 -42.89 0.06 -3.83
C VAL A 90 -44.03 -0.95 -3.73
N THR A 91 -45.22 -0.56 -4.16
CA THR A 91 -46.36 -1.46 -4.31
C THR A 91 -46.24 -2.11 -5.69
N SER A 92 -45.91 -3.40 -5.76
CA SER A 92 -46.13 -4.15 -7.00
C SER A 92 -47.62 -4.42 -7.14
N ASP A 93 -48.18 -4.30 -8.34
CA ASP A 93 -49.57 -4.66 -8.65
C ASP A 93 -49.86 -6.18 -8.58
N ASP A 94 -48.84 -6.99 -8.27
CA ASP A 94 -48.97 -8.44 -8.18
C ASP A 94 -49.63 -8.88 -6.86
N ILE A 95 -50.79 -9.51 -7.01
CA ILE A 95 -51.59 -10.11 -5.95
C ILE A 95 -50.86 -11.37 -5.46
N LEU A 96 -50.29 -11.33 -4.25
CA LEU A 96 -49.76 -12.53 -3.60
C LEU A 96 -50.92 -13.48 -3.25
N PRO A 97 -50.89 -14.77 -3.66
CA PRO A 97 -51.96 -15.71 -3.38
C PRO A 97 -52.06 -15.95 -1.87
N GLU A 98 -53.29 -15.92 -1.33
CA GLU A 98 -53.55 -16.20 0.08
C GLU A 98 -52.91 -17.52 0.49
N LYS A 99 -52.06 -17.45 1.52
CA LYS A 99 -51.50 -18.62 2.17
C LYS A 99 -52.66 -19.30 2.92
N LYS A 100 -53.26 -20.32 2.29
CA LYS A 100 -54.24 -21.20 2.93
C LYS A 100 -53.65 -21.72 4.25
N GLN A 101 -54.30 -21.35 5.35
CA GLN A 101 -54.11 -21.94 6.67
C GLN A 101 -54.56 -23.40 6.68
#